data_AF-A0A101TKJ0-F1
#
_entry.id   AF-A0A101TKJ0-F1
#
_cell.length_a   1.000
_cell.length_b   1.000
_cell.length_c   1.000
_cell.angle_alpha   90.00
_cell.angle_beta   90.00
_cell.angle_gamma   90.00
#
_symmetry.space_group_name_H-M   'P 1'
#
loop_
_entity.id
_entity.type
_entity.pdbx_description
1 polymer ?
#
loop_
_entity_poly.entity_id
_entity_poly.type
_entity_poly.pdbx_seq_one_letter_code
_entity_poly.pdbx_strand_id
1 'polypeptide(L)'
;MTRYFWNISGPEGDGLACVVCGTSFLDARVTSVAVGRNPADESEVFACKEPCVVSLAEDAERMAREMRAAAGLDDADVPDADDDPVFCVDGHFGSLLRDLRTLSGTEALLSTSDDNTTLRFLLSLTARHAQTAMMRARLVLARTRAEDGKGGDG
;
A
#
# COMPACT_ATOMS: atom_id res chain seq x y z
N MET A 1 -2.76 12.44 1.16
CA MET A 1 -2.20 11.27 0.44
C MET A 1 -3.31 10.66 -0.40
N THR A 2 -3.11 10.50 -1.71
CA THR A 2 -4.06 9.81 -2.60
C THR A 2 -3.97 8.31 -2.35
N ARG A 3 -5.10 7.65 -2.06
CA ARG A 3 -5.17 6.20 -1.82
C ARG A 3 -5.36 5.48 -3.14
N TYR A 4 -4.54 4.47 -3.41
CA TYR A 4 -4.71 3.60 -4.58
C TYR A 4 -5.46 2.34 -4.19
N PHE A 5 -6.45 1.98 -4.99
CA PHE A 5 -7.24 0.78 -4.80
C PHE A 5 -6.83 -0.26 -5.84
N TRP A 6 -6.12 -1.28 -5.38
CA TRP A 6 -5.62 -2.38 -6.19
C TRP A 6 -6.69 -3.46 -6.30
N ASN A 7 -6.71 -4.20 -7.42
CA ASN A 7 -7.64 -5.31 -7.68
C ASN A 7 -9.13 -4.92 -7.80
N ILE A 8 -9.43 -3.67 -8.18
CA ILE A 8 -10.76 -3.31 -8.70
C ILE A 8 -10.71 -3.21 -10.22
N SER A 9 -11.76 -3.70 -10.85
CA SER A 9 -11.91 -3.75 -12.31
C SER A 9 -13.39 -3.65 -12.66
N GLY A 10 -13.71 -3.21 -13.88
CA GLY A 10 -15.09 -3.06 -14.30
C GLY A 10 -15.75 -1.83 -13.67
N PRO A 11 -17.06 -1.83 -13.40
CA PRO A 11 -17.81 -0.65 -12.99
C PRO A 11 -17.24 0.07 -11.76
N GLU A 12 -16.67 -0.64 -10.79
CA GLU A 12 -16.03 -0.08 -9.62
C GLU A 12 -14.71 0.63 -9.94
N GLY A 13 -13.92 0.03 -10.86
CA GLY A 13 -12.66 0.58 -11.33
C GLY A 13 -12.84 1.78 -12.27
N ASP A 14 -13.96 1.82 -12.98
CA ASP A 14 -14.35 2.93 -13.87
C ASP A 14 -15.06 4.09 -13.11
N GLY A 15 -15.24 3.95 -11.79
CA GLY A 15 -15.91 4.94 -10.94
C GLY A 15 -17.44 4.99 -11.09
N LEU A 16 -18.05 3.99 -11.72
CA LEU A 16 -19.50 3.88 -11.95
C LEU A 16 -20.23 3.12 -10.83
N ALA A 17 -19.51 2.37 -10.00
CA ALA A 17 -20.05 1.64 -8.86
C ALA A 17 -19.24 1.83 -7.58
N CYS A 18 -19.87 1.58 -6.44
CA CYS A 18 -19.23 1.67 -5.13
C CYS A 18 -18.17 0.58 -4.96
N VAL A 19 -16.93 0.96 -4.68
CA VAL A 19 -15.81 0.02 -4.43
C VAL A 19 -15.99 -0.89 -3.21
N VAL A 20 -17.00 -0.64 -2.37
CA VAL A 20 -17.27 -1.43 -1.15
C VAL A 20 -18.42 -2.40 -1.34
N CYS A 21 -19.54 -1.93 -1.87
CA CYS A 21 -20.77 -2.73 -1.96
C CYS A 21 -21.22 -3.04 -3.39
N GLY A 22 -20.52 -2.55 -4.41
CA GLY A 22 -20.84 -2.79 -5.82
C GLY A 22 -22.09 -2.06 -6.32
N THR A 23 -22.70 -1.17 -5.52
CA THR A 23 -23.89 -0.43 -5.96
C THR A 23 -23.57 0.46 -7.15
N SER A 24 -24.29 0.27 -8.27
CA SER A 24 -24.26 1.13 -9.45
C SER A 24 -24.81 2.52 -9.12
N PHE A 25 -24.01 3.55 -9.38
CA PHE A 25 -24.41 4.95 -9.20
C PHE A 25 -25.30 5.46 -10.33
N LEU A 26 -25.35 4.75 -11.46
CA LEU A 26 -26.24 5.07 -12.59
C LEU A 26 -27.68 4.65 -12.31
N ASP A 27 -27.86 3.53 -11.59
CA ASP A 27 -29.18 2.95 -11.32
C ASP A 27 -29.76 3.41 -9.98
N ALA A 28 -28.90 3.68 -9.00
CA ALA A 28 -29.30 4.08 -7.66
C ALA A 28 -29.01 5.58 -7.41
N ARG A 29 -29.99 6.33 -6.90
CA ARG A 29 -29.81 7.73 -6.44
C ARG A 29 -29.03 7.79 -5.12
N VAL A 30 -27.80 7.29 -5.13
CA VAL A 30 -26.91 7.27 -3.96
C VAL A 30 -25.89 8.39 -4.11
N THR A 31 -25.69 9.15 -3.03
CA THR A 31 -24.62 10.15 -2.99
C THR A 31 -23.28 9.44 -2.87
N SER A 32 -22.36 9.69 -3.79
CA SER A 32 -21.02 9.10 -3.77
C SER A 32 -19.94 10.13 -3.39
N VAL A 33 -18.80 9.64 -2.91
CA VAL A 33 -17.62 10.43 -2.56
C VAL A 33 -16.39 9.76 -3.15
N ALA A 34 -15.47 10.55 -3.71
CA ALA A 34 -14.19 10.05 -4.21
C ALA A 34 -13.33 9.59 -3.03
N VAL A 35 -12.86 8.34 -3.09
CA VAL A 35 -12.08 7.71 -2.00
C VAL A 35 -10.65 7.36 -2.40
N GLY A 36 -10.34 7.41 -3.70
CA GLY A 36 -9.01 7.08 -4.17
C GLY A 36 -8.91 7.05 -5.69
N ARG A 37 -7.90 6.35 -6.19
CA ARG A 37 -7.68 6.14 -7.63
C ARG A 37 -7.41 4.68 -7.99
N ASN A 38 -7.79 4.32 -9.21
CA ASN A 38 -7.40 3.09 -9.86
C ASN A 38 -5.96 3.24 -10.38
N PRO A 39 -5.02 2.37 -9.99
CA PRO A 39 -3.62 2.47 -10.42
C PRO A 39 -3.40 2.09 -11.90
N ALA A 40 -4.35 1.44 -12.57
CA ALA A 40 -4.21 1.03 -13.96
C ALA A 40 -4.32 2.22 -14.94
N ASP A 41 -5.19 3.16 -14.65
CA ASP A 41 -5.57 4.26 -15.55
C ASP A 41 -5.69 5.63 -14.85
N GLU A 42 -5.36 5.70 -13.54
CA GLU A 42 -5.45 6.91 -12.70
C GLU A 42 -6.86 7.48 -12.56
N SER A 43 -7.90 6.71 -12.89
CA SER A 43 -9.29 7.13 -12.74
C SER A 43 -9.68 7.23 -11.26
N GLU A 44 -10.58 8.17 -10.94
CA GLU A 44 -11.08 8.32 -9.57
C GLU A 44 -12.08 7.22 -9.24
N VAL A 45 -11.93 6.63 -8.06
CA VAL A 45 -12.83 5.59 -7.55
C VAL A 45 -13.67 6.11 -6.40
N PHE A 46 -14.91 5.62 -6.31
CA PHE A 46 -15.95 6.20 -5.49
C PHE A 46 -16.56 5.17 -4.52
N ALA A 47 -17.03 5.65 -3.38
CA ALA A 47 -17.83 4.87 -2.43
C ALA A 47 -19.13 5.60 -2.08
N CYS A 48 -20.15 4.85 -1.67
CA CYS A 48 -21.37 5.43 -1.11
C CYS A 48 -21.03 6.28 0.12
N LYS A 49 -21.54 7.51 0.16
CA LYS A 49 -21.29 8.46 1.25
C LYS A 49 -21.53 7.83 2.62
N GLU A 50 -22.64 7.10 2.76
CA GLU A 50 -22.94 6.26 3.93
C GLU A 50 -23.64 4.98 3.46
N PRO A 51 -23.37 3.81 4.09
CA PRO A 51 -22.42 3.58 5.18
C PRO A 51 -20.98 3.28 4.70
N CYS A 52 -20.75 3.15 3.39
CA CYS A 52 -19.52 2.56 2.85
C CYS A 52 -18.25 3.36 3.16
N VAL A 53 -18.27 4.70 3.07
CA VAL A 53 -17.10 5.52 3.42
C VAL A 53 -16.71 5.36 4.89
N VAL A 54 -17.69 5.23 5.79
CA VAL A 54 -17.44 5.06 7.23
C VAL A 54 -16.74 3.73 7.49
N SER A 55 -17.27 2.63 6.94
CA SER A 55 -16.64 1.30 7.03
C SER A 55 -15.22 1.31 6.46
N LEU A 56 -15.00 2.06 5.38
CA LEU A 56 -13.70 2.15 4.73
C LEU A 56 -12.66 2.94 5.54
N ALA A 57 -13.11 3.93 6.31
CA ALA A 57 -12.28 4.67 7.27
C ALA A 57 -11.94 3.79 8.48
N GLU A 58 -12.92 3.10 9.05
CA GLU A 58 -12.72 2.18 10.18
C GLU A 58 -11.76 1.04 9.83
N ASP A 59 -11.91 0.44 8.64
CA ASP A 59 -10.99 -0.59 8.15
C ASP A 59 -9.58 -0.03 7.96
N ALA A 60 -9.43 1.20 7.44
CA ALA A 60 -8.13 1.84 7.29
C ALA A 60 -7.45 2.09 8.64
N GLU A 61 -8.20 2.55 9.63
CA GLU A 61 -7.70 2.76 10.99
C GLU A 61 -7.32 1.45 11.67
N ARG A 62 -8.13 0.39 11.50
CA ARG A 62 -7.82 -0.94 12.01
C ARG A 62 -6.52 -1.45 11.41
N MET A 63 -6.38 -1.41 10.08
CA MET A 63 -5.15 -1.81 9.40
C MET A 63 -3.95 -0.97 9.85
N ALA A 64 -4.11 0.34 10.00
CA ALA A 64 -3.04 1.21 10.50
C ALA A 64 -2.63 0.84 11.92
N ARG A 65 -3.58 0.48 12.79
CA ARG A 65 -3.30 0.03 14.16
C ARG A 65 -2.59 -1.32 14.17
N GLU A 66 -3.06 -2.28 13.39
CA GLU A 66 -2.41 -3.59 13.24
C GLU A 66 -0.98 -3.44 12.70
N MET A 67 -0.76 -2.55 11.74
CA MET A 67 0.59 -2.26 11.23
C MET A 67 1.48 -1.59 12.28
N ARG A 68 0.98 -0.63 13.06
CA ARG A 68 1.74 -0.01 14.16
C ARG A 68 2.10 -1.04 15.24
N ALA A 69 1.15 -1.88 15.63
CA ALA A 69 1.36 -2.94 16.60
C ALA A 69 2.39 -3.98 16.10
N ALA A 70 2.28 -4.40 14.83
CA ALA A 70 3.25 -5.30 14.20
C ALA A 70 4.66 -4.68 14.08
N ALA A 71 4.74 -3.35 13.96
CA ALA A 71 5.99 -2.61 13.95
C ALA A 71 6.54 -2.31 15.37
N GLY A 72 5.79 -2.61 16.44
CA GLY A 72 6.19 -2.34 17.82
C GLY A 72 6.13 -0.86 18.22
N LEU A 73 5.32 -0.04 17.52
CA LEU A 73 5.27 1.42 17.65
C LEU A 73 4.13 1.93 18.56
N ASP A 74 3.68 1.15 19.54
CA ASP A 74 2.53 1.54 20.38
C ASP A 74 2.83 2.72 21.34
N ASP A 75 4.10 3.10 21.53
CA ASP A 75 4.53 4.19 22.44
C ASP A 75 5.57 5.16 21.84
N ALA A 76 5.74 5.22 20.51
CA ALA A 76 6.77 6.09 19.91
C ALA A 76 6.22 7.48 19.54
N ASP A 77 6.63 8.51 20.28
CA ASP A 77 6.62 9.91 19.84
C ASP A 77 7.28 10.00 18.47
N VAL A 78 6.56 10.51 17.46
CA VAL A 78 7.07 10.64 16.09
C VAL A 78 8.12 11.75 16.07
N PRO A 79 9.42 11.44 15.87
CA PRO A 79 10.45 12.47 15.80
C PRO A 79 10.32 13.21 14.47
N ASP A 80 10.65 14.50 14.49
CA ASP A 80 10.70 15.35 13.29
C ASP A 80 11.55 14.69 12.19
N ALA A 81 11.03 14.74 10.97
CA ALA A 81 11.64 14.15 9.79
C ALA A 81 12.92 14.91 9.42
N ASP A 82 14.05 14.50 9.99
CA ASP A 82 15.36 14.90 9.50
C ASP A 82 15.63 14.25 8.13
N ASP A 83 16.25 15.03 7.23
CA ASP A 83 16.69 14.66 5.87
C ASP A 83 17.81 13.59 5.90
N ASP A 84 17.56 12.41 6.46
CA ASP A 84 18.48 11.28 6.37
C ASP A 84 18.39 10.66 4.95
N PRO A 85 19.49 10.63 4.18
CA PRO A 85 19.53 10.03 2.84
C PRO A 85 19.17 8.53 2.80
N VAL A 86 19.06 7.86 3.95
CA VAL A 86 18.51 6.50 4.05
C VAL A 86 16.99 6.48 3.81
N PHE A 87 16.27 7.51 4.25
CA PHE A 87 14.80 7.62 4.20
C PHE A 87 14.27 8.39 2.97
N CYS A 88 15.14 8.93 2.12
CA CYS A 88 14.71 9.68 0.93
C CYS A 88 14.12 8.79 -0.19
N VAL A 89 13.42 9.41 -1.14
CA VAL A 89 12.73 8.76 -2.27
C VAL A 89 13.69 7.94 -3.16
N ASP A 90 14.97 8.32 -3.20
CA ASP A 90 16.05 7.61 -3.89
C ASP A 90 16.97 6.79 -2.96
N GLY A 91 16.70 6.82 -1.66
CA GLY A 91 17.44 6.12 -0.62
C GLY A 91 17.06 4.64 -0.50
N HIS A 92 17.58 3.98 0.54
CA HIS A 92 17.28 2.58 0.81
C HIS A 92 15.79 2.34 1.09
N PHE A 93 15.12 3.29 1.75
CA PHE A 93 13.68 3.22 2.01
C PHE A 93 12.84 3.39 0.74
N GLY A 94 13.12 4.41 -0.07
CA GLY A 94 12.43 4.58 -1.36
C GLY A 94 12.64 3.40 -2.30
N SER A 95 13.85 2.85 -2.32
CA SER A 95 14.19 1.65 -3.09
C SER A 95 13.50 0.38 -2.55
N LEU A 96 13.32 0.25 -1.24
CA LEU A 96 12.51 -0.81 -0.62
C LEU A 96 11.05 -0.71 -1.06
N LEU A 97 10.45 0.49 -1.03
CA LEU A 97 9.07 0.69 -1.48
C LEU A 97 8.86 0.30 -2.94
N ARG A 98 9.84 0.57 -3.82
CA ARG A 98 9.80 0.13 -5.22
C ARG A 98 9.86 -1.39 -5.35
N ASP A 99 10.71 -2.06 -4.58
CA ASP A 99 10.78 -3.54 -4.57
C ASP A 99 9.46 -4.14 -4.08
N LEU A 100 8.87 -3.61 -3.01
CA LEU A 100 7.58 -4.06 -2.48
C LEU A 100 6.42 -3.86 -3.48
N ARG A 101 6.40 -2.72 -4.18
CA ARG A 101 5.42 -2.49 -5.28
C ARG A 101 5.59 -3.49 -6.41
N THR A 102 6.84 -3.81 -6.77
CA THR A 102 7.12 -4.81 -7.79
C THR A 102 6.63 -6.19 -7.36
N LEU A 103 6.84 -6.57 -6.10
CA LEU A 103 6.36 -7.83 -5.54
C LEU A 103 4.83 -7.93 -5.57
N SER A 104 4.13 -6.88 -5.15
CA SER A 104 2.66 -6.83 -5.21
C SER A 104 2.14 -6.90 -6.65
N GLY A 105 2.79 -6.22 -7.60
CA GLY A 105 2.47 -6.37 -9.02
C GLY A 105 2.68 -7.79 -9.54
N THR A 106 3.78 -8.45 -9.16
CA THR A 106 4.03 -9.84 -9.55
C THR A 106 3.03 -10.82 -8.96
N GLU A 107 2.55 -10.59 -7.75
CA GLU A 107 1.49 -11.39 -7.12
C GLU A 107 0.20 -11.35 -7.95
N ALA A 108 -0.24 -10.15 -8.36
CA ALA A 108 -1.44 -9.98 -9.18
C ALA A 108 -1.33 -10.64 -10.56
N LEU A 109 -0.12 -10.67 -11.14
CA LEU A 109 0.12 -11.36 -12.41
C LEU A 109 0.21 -12.89 -12.25
N LEU A 110 0.77 -13.37 -11.13
CA LEU A 110 0.82 -14.80 -10.82
C LEU A 110 -0.57 -15.39 -10.59
N SER A 111 -1.52 -14.61 -10.05
CA SER A 111 -2.89 -15.09 -9.79
C SER A 111 -3.74 -15.24 -11.06
N THR A 112 -3.30 -14.67 -12.18
CA THR A 112 -4.05 -14.63 -13.45
C THR A 112 -3.35 -15.32 -14.62
N SER A 113 -2.09 -15.76 -14.44
CA SER A 113 -1.29 -16.33 -15.52
C SER A 113 -1.28 -17.85 -15.49
N ASP A 114 -1.67 -18.47 -16.61
CA ASP A 114 -1.64 -19.93 -16.80
C ASP A 114 -0.48 -20.41 -17.69
N ASP A 115 0.32 -19.49 -18.25
CA ASP A 115 1.44 -19.83 -19.12
C ASP A 115 2.71 -20.16 -18.32
N ASN A 116 3.24 -21.36 -18.49
CA ASN A 116 4.44 -21.84 -17.80
C ASN A 116 5.68 -20.97 -18.04
N THR A 117 5.79 -20.29 -19.19
CA THR A 117 6.94 -19.41 -19.47
C THR A 117 6.83 -18.12 -18.66
N THR A 118 5.64 -17.53 -18.66
CA THR A 118 5.29 -16.33 -17.89
C THR A 118 5.39 -16.58 -16.39
N LEU A 119 4.88 -17.71 -15.89
CA LEU A 119 5.02 -18.11 -14.49
C LEU A 119 6.49 -18.20 -14.06
N ARG A 120 7.36 -18.84 -14.85
CA ARG A 120 8.80 -18.93 -14.52
C ARG A 120 9.48 -17.56 -14.48
N PHE A 121 9.12 -16.68 -15.41
CA PHE A 121 9.63 -15.32 -15.42
C PHE A 121 9.19 -14.54 -14.19
N LEU A 122 7.89 -14.55 -13.88
CA LEU A 122 7.34 -13.86 -12.71
C LEU A 122 7.94 -14.38 -11.42
N LEU A 123 8.04 -15.70 -11.24
CA LEU A 123 8.68 -16.30 -10.05
C LEU A 123 10.15 -15.90 -9.90
N SER A 124 10.89 -15.82 -11.01
CA SER A 124 12.29 -15.37 -11.00
C SER A 124 12.40 -13.89 -10.60
N LEU A 125 11.48 -13.06 -11.08
CA LEU A 125 11.39 -11.65 -10.74
C LEU A 125 11.03 -11.47 -9.25
N THR A 126 10.03 -12.21 -8.76
CA THR A 126 9.63 -12.23 -7.35
C THR A 126 10.80 -12.62 -6.45
N ALA A 127 11.53 -13.70 -6.77
CA ALA A 127 12.66 -14.15 -5.96
C ALA A 127 13.76 -13.06 -5.85
N ARG A 128 14.08 -12.40 -6.97
CA ARG A 128 15.08 -11.32 -7.00
C ARG A 128 14.65 -10.13 -6.15
N HIS A 129 13.42 -9.64 -6.32
CA HIS A 129 12.94 -8.47 -5.57
C HIS A 129 12.67 -8.77 -4.10
N ALA A 130 12.28 -10.01 -3.76
CA ALA A 130 12.13 -10.42 -2.37
C ALA A 130 13.48 -10.40 -1.63
N GLN A 131 14.54 -10.87 -2.28
CA GLN A 131 15.89 -10.82 -1.71
C GLN A 131 16.38 -9.37 -1.52
N THR A 132 16.19 -8.49 -2.50
CA THR A 132 16.62 -7.08 -2.38
C THR A 132 15.78 -6.33 -1.35
N ALA A 133 14.47 -6.53 -1.32
CA ALA A 133 13.58 -5.96 -0.32
C ALA A 133 13.99 -6.40 1.09
N MET A 134 14.26 -7.70 1.30
CA MET A 134 14.70 -8.24 2.58
C MET A 134 16.01 -7.60 3.05
N MET A 135 17.01 -7.47 2.17
CA MET A 135 18.28 -6.81 2.53
C MET A 135 18.09 -5.34 2.88
N ARG A 136 17.28 -4.60 2.11
CA ARG A 136 17.01 -3.19 2.34
C ARG A 136 16.18 -2.97 3.61
N ALA A 137 15.17 -3.80 3.87
CA ALA A 137 14.38 -3.76 5.09
C ALA A 137 15.26 -3.95 6.33
N ARG A 138 16.26 -4.84 6.27
CA ARG A 138 17.24 -5.01 7.36
C ARG A 138 18.08 -3.76 7.59
N LEU A 139 18.52 -3.09 6.53
CA LEU A 139 19.29 -1.84 6.65
C LEU A 139 18.46 -0.71 7.27
N VAL A 140 17.22 -0.55 6.79
CA VAL A 140 16.28 0.43 7.35
C VAL A 140 15.98 0.12 8.81
N LEU A 141 15.69 -1.13 9.15
CA LEU A 141 15.42 -1.56 10.53
C LEU A 141 16.62 -1.38 11.47
N ALA A 142 17.83 -1.63 10.99
CA ALA A 142 19.04 -1.39 11.77
C ALA A 142 19.27 0.11 12.02
N ARG A 143 18.87 0.97 11.08
CA ARG A 143 18.97 2.43 11.21
C ARG A 143 17.96 3.00 12.18
N THR A 144 16.68 2.61 12.08
CA THR A 144 15.64 3.09 13.00
C THR A 144 15.95 2.73 14.46
N ARG A 145 16.46 1.50 14.70
CA ARG A 145 16.90 1.06 16.04
C ARG A 145 18.11 1.82 16.59
N ALA A 146 18.96 2.37 15.72
CA ALA A 146 20.13 3.11 16.13
C ALA A 146 19.79 4.55 16.57
N GLU A 147 18.66 5.10 16.11
CA GLU A 147 18.13 6.40 16.53
C GLU A 147 17.52 6.32 17.93
N ASP A 148 16.77 5.25 18.23
CA ASP A 148 16.19 4.98 19.56
C ASP A 148 17.26 4.92 20.69
N GLY A 149 18.48 4.52 20.35
CA GLY A 149 19.59 4.37 21.30
C GLY A 149 20.40 5.65 21.57
N LYS A 150 20.17 6.75 20.83
CA LYS A 150 20.96 7.99 20.96
C LYS A 150 20.26 9.12 21.72
N GLY A 151 18.98 8.98 22.06
CA GLY A 151 18.21 9.99 22.80
C GLY A 151 18.27 9.88 24.34
N GLY A 152 19.15 9.03 24.89
CA GLY A 152 19.16 8.66 26.31
C GLY A 152 20.39 9.10 27.11
N ASP A 153 21.04 10.22 26.75
CA ASP A 153 22.05 10.84 27.61
C ASP A 153 21.96 12.37 27.48
N GLY A 154 21.45 13.02 28.54
CA GLY A 154 21.19 14.47 28.63
C GLY A 154 20.25 14.83 29.76
#